data_AF-A0A6N7M3C4-F1
#
_entry.id   AF-A0A6N7M3C4-F1
#
_cell.length_a   1.000
_cell.length_b   1.000
_cell.length_c   1.000
_cell.angle_alpha   90.00
_cell.angle_beta   90.00
_cell.angle_gamma   90.00
#
_symmetry.space_group_name_H-M   'P 1'
#
loop_
_entity.id
_entity.type
_entity.pdbx_description
1 polymer ?
#
loop_
_entity_poly.entity_id
_entity_poly.type
_entity_poly.pdbx_seq_one_letter_code
_entity_poly.pdbx_strand_id
1 'polypeptide(L)'
;MNIESRLNELPDFATSVVEVARSLLSVGEIETGKDYFKLGNDKAVAPMYSAMTIWDGRSEDELASHLGRFDFEVPSMYREIYSSFAGLSIYDLDIFGTLVYPGLQPLDIVAANQFWRNPYKSGRHLFHFGGRSYTASDNAGYFIRADAIEVQTEEGAILEKYDCLSDFFHNEVAIVSAGKA
;
A
#
# COMPACT_ATOMS: atom_id res chain seq x y z
N MET A 1 5.50 -6.36 -21.91
CA MET A 1 6.23 -6.04 -20.67
C MET A 1 6.27 -7.32 -19.83
N ASN A 2 7.45 -7.71 -19.33
CA ASN A 2 7.62 -8.97 -18.58
C ASN A 2 7.42 -8.69 -17.08
N ILE A 3 6.38 -9.25 -16.46
CA ILE A 3 6.06 -9.07 -15.03
C ILE A 3 7.21 -9.57 -14.14
N GLU A 4 7.87 -10.67 -14.49
CA GLU A 4 9.01 -11.19 -13.72
C GLU A 4 10.18 -10.21 -13.69
N SER A 5 10.43 -9.48 -14.80
CA SER A 5 11.47 -8.43 -14.81
C SER A 5 11.14 -7.34 -13.80
N ARG A 6 9.88 -6.87 -13.80
CA ARG A 6 9.42 -5.84 -12.87
C ARG A 6 9.52 -6.29 -11.41
N LEU A 7 9.15 -7.54 -11.12
CA LEU A 7 9.28 -8.10 -9.78
C LEU A 7 10.75 -8.23 -9.34
N ASN A 8 11.67 -8.52 -10.25
CA ASN A 8 13.11 -8.60 -9.96
C ASN A 8 13.76 -7.22 -9.77
N GLU A 9 13.11 -6.15 -10.21
CA GLU A 9 13.57 -4.76 -10.06
C GLU A 9 13.08 -4.12 -8.75
N LEU A 10 12.16 -4.77 -8.03
CA LEU A 10 11.69 -4.31 -6.72
C LEU A 10 12.81 -4.43 -5.66
N PRO A 11 12.87 -3.49 -4.71
CA PRO A 11 13.90 -3.47 -3.68
C PRO A 11 13.72 -4.61 -2.66
N ASP A 12 14.79 -4.89 -1.92
CA ASP A 12 14.84 -6.00 -0.94
C ASP A 12 13.72 -5.94 0.11
N PHE A 13 13.28 -4.75 0.52
CA PHE A 13 12.18 -4.61 1.49
C PHE A 13 10.86 -5.18 0.97
N ALA A 14 10.69 -5.28 -0.35
CA ALA A 14 9.48 -5.77 -1.00
C ALA A 14 9.53 -7.29 -1.25
N THR A 15 10.45 -8.03 -0.63
CA THR A 15 10.58 -9.49 -0.82
C THR A 15 9.26 -10.23 -0.61
N SER A 16 8.52 -9.95 0.46
CA SER A 16 7.21 -10.60 0.74
C SER A 16 6.16 -10.28 -0.32
N VAL A 17 6.17 -9.05 -0.85
CA VAL A 17 5.31 -8.61 -1.96
C VAL A 17 5.60 -9.45 -3.22
N VAL A 18 6.88 -9.65 -3.53
CA VAL A 18 7.33 -10.45 -4.68
C VAL A 18 6.94 -11.93 -4.52
N GLU A 19 7.07 -12.49 -3.31
CA GLU A 19 6.70 -13.87 -3.03
C GLU A 19 5.20 -14.13 -3.27
N VAL A 20 4.34 -13.22 -2.78
CA VAL A 20 2.89 -13.29 -3.03
C VAL A 20 2.59 -13.15 -4.52
N ALA A 21 3.22 -12.18 -5.20
CA ALA A 21 3.04 -11.98 -6.65
C ALA A 21 3.38 -13.25 -7.45
N ARG A 22 4.52 -13.90 -7.14
CA ARG A 22 4.95 -15.14 -7.81
C ARG A 22 4.02 -16.31 -7.53
N SER A 23 3.51 -16.42 -6.30
CA SER A 23 2.49 -17.42 -5.97
C SER A 23 1.25 -17.22 -6.84
N LEU A 24 0.74 -15.99 -6.93
CA LEU A 24 -0.45 -15.66 -7.73
C LEU A 24 -0.23 -15.83 -9.24
N LEU A 25 0.96 -15.55 -9.76
CA LEU A 25 1.31 -15.80 -11.16
C LEU A 25 1.16 -17.27 -11.56
N SER A 26 1.35 -18.19 -10.62
CA SER A 26 1.26 -19.63 -10.89
C SER A 26 -0.17 -20.18 -10.96
N VAL A 27 -1.15 -19.45 -10.44
CA VAL A 27 -2.53 -19.95 -10.24
C VAL A 27 -3.64 -19.00 -10.73
N GLY A 28 -3.30 -17.76 -11.07
CA GLY A 28 -4.26 -16.67 -11.22
C GLY A 28 -4.40 -16.12 -12.63
N GLU A 29 -5.45 -15.30 -12.79
CA GLU A 29 -5.58 -14.42 -13.95
C GLU A 29 -4.60 -13.25 -13.85
N ILE A 30 -4.17 -12.76 -15.01
CA ILE A 30 -3.22 -11.65 -15.12
C ILE A 30 -3.86 -10.58 -15.99
N GLU A 31 -3.94 -9.37 -15.47
CA GLU A 31 -4.35 -8.19 -16.22
C GLU A 31 -3.21 -7.17 -16.20
N THR A 32 -2.84 -6.62 -17.35
CA THR A 32 -1.79 -5.59 -17.44
C THR A 32 -2.36 -4.30 -18.00
N GLY A 33 -2.14 -3.20 -17.29
CA GLY A 33 -2.37 -1.85 -17.77
C GLY A 33 -1.07 -1.20 -18.24
N LYS A 34 -1.17 0.10 -18.58
CA LYS A 34 -0.01 0.91 -18.95
C LYS A 34 1.02 0.99 -17.81
N ASP A 35 0.54 1.23 -16.59
CA ASP A 35 1.34 1.55 -15.42
C ASP A 35 1.01 0.63 -14.23
N TYR A 36 0.37 -0.53 -14.47
CA TYR A 36 0.01 -1.49 -13.43
C TYR A 36 -0.08 -2.91 -13.96
N PHE A 37 -0.06 -3.88 -13.06
CA PHE A 37 -0.56 -5.22 -13.32
C PHE A 37 -1.37 -5.73 -12.12
N LYS A 38 -2.34 -6.61 -12.41
CA LYS A 38 -3.17 -7.29 -11.44
C LYS A 38 -2.93 -8.79 -11.52
N LEU A 39 -2.95 -9.45 -10.38
CA LEU A 39 -2.71 -10.89 -10.25
C LEU A 39 -3.81 -11.53 -9.40
N GLY A 40 -4.31 -12.66 -9.88
CA GLY A 40 -5.31 -13.47 -9.20
C GLY A 40 -6.64 -12.76 -8.99
N ASN A 41 -7.57 -13.46 -8.34
CA ASN A 41 -8.89 -12.95 -8.00
C ASN A 41 -9.17 -13.22 -6.51
N ASP A 42 -9.50 -12.20 -5.73
CA ASP A 42 -10.06 -12.37 -4.38
C ASP A 42 -11.58 -12.51 -4.44
N LYS A 43 -12.00 -13.75 -4.70
CA LYS A 43 -13.41 -14.12 -4.77
C LYS A 43 -14.17 -13.95 -3.45
N ALA A 44 -13.47 -13.79 -2.32
CA ALA A 44 -14.13 -13.54 -1.04
C ALA A 44 -14.67 -12.11 -0.95
N VAL A 45 -14.08 -11.16 -1.69
CA VAL A 45 -14.52 -9.76 -1.75
C VAL A 45 -15.54 -9.57 -2.87
N ALA A 46 -15.14 -9.86 -4.11
CA ALA A 46 -16.04 -9.84 -5.26
C ALA A 46 -15.44 -10.65 -6.43
N PRO A 47 -16.27 -11.14 -7.38
CA PRO A 47 -15.79 -11.93 -8.51
C PRO A 47 -14.74 -11.24 -9.40
N MET A 48 -14.72 -9.90 -9.40
CA MET A 48 -13.85 -9.06 -10.23
C MET A 48 -12.74 -8.37 -9.42
N TYR A 49 -12.63 -8.67 -8.12
CA TYR A 49 -11.61 -8.05 -7.28
C TYR A 49 -10.31 -8.83 -7.44
N SER A 50 -9.22 -8.16 -7.82
CA SER A 50 -7.91 -8.79 -7.94
C SER A 50 -7.36 -9.12 -6.56
N ALA A 51 -6.66 -10.24 -6.41
CA ALA A 51 -5.95 -10.55 -5.17
C ALA A 51 -4.76 -9.60 -4.94
N MET A 52 -4.17 -9.10 -6.03
CA MET A 52 -3.08 -8.13 -5.96
C MET A 52 -3.15 -7.17 -7.14
N THR A 53 -2.85 -5.90 -6.89
CA THR A 53 -2.54 -4.91 -7.91
C THR A 53 -1.27 -4.14 -7.52
N ILE A 54 -0.30 -4.07 -8.44
CA ILE A 54 0.90 -3.24 -8.29
C ILE A 54 0.89 -2.15 -9.34
N TRP A 55 1.02 -0.91 -8.91
CA TRP A 55 1.24 0.23 -9.80
C TRP A 55 2.73 0.56 -9.86
N ASP A 56 3.21 0.90 -11.05
CA ASP A 56 4.61 1.25 -11.27
C ASP A 56 5.04 2.41 -10.36
N GLY A 57 6.23 2.28 -9.79
CA GLY A 57 6.89 3.35 -9.05
C GLY A 57 7.06 4.61 -9.89
N ARG A 58 7.05 5.76 -9.23
CA ARG A 58 7.13 7.08 -9.87
C ARG A 58 8.24 7.92 -9.26
N SER A 59 8.64 8.97 -9.98
CA SER A 59 9.72 9.86 -9.51
C SER A 59 9.27 10.71 -8.31
N GLU A 60 10.26 11.14 -7.52
CA GLU A 60 10.02 12.12 -6.45
C GLU A 60 9.44 13.43 -6.98
N ASP A 61 9.78 13.84 -8.21
CA ASP A 61 9.22 15.04 -8.84
C ASP A 61 7.71 14.91 -9.09
N GLU A 62 7.25 13.72 -9.52
CA GLU A 62 5.82 13.46 -9.67
C GLU A 62 5.12 13.46 -8.31
N LEU A 63 5.76 12.90 -7.28
CA LEU A 63 5.24 12.93 -5.92
C LEU A 63 5.12 14.37 -5.39
N ALA A 64 6.17 15.17 -5.57
CA ALA A 64 6.22 16.57 -5.16
C ALA A 64 5.20 17.42 -5.93
N SER A 65 4.96 17.14 -7.21
CA SER A 65 3.92 17.82 -8.00
C SER A 65 2.51 17.54 -7.45
N HIS A 66 2.26 16.31 -7.00
CA HIS A 66 0.97 15.91 -6.40
C HIS A 66 0.80 16.43 -4.97
N LEU A 67 1.84 16.30 -4.13
CA LEU A 67 1.78 16.64 -2.71
C LEU A 67 2.15 18.09 -2.39
N GLY A 68 2.89 18.78 -3.25
CA GLY A 68 3.43 20.13 -3.01
C GLY A 68 2.38 21.24 -2.92
N ARG A 69 1.10 20.90 -3.14
CA ARG A 69 -0.05 21.78 -2.85
C ARG A 69 -0.53 21.67 -1.39
N PHE A 70 0.05 20.77 -0.61
CA PHE A 70 -0.33 20.47 0.76
C PHE A 70 0.83 20.68 1.72
N ASP A 71 0.51 21.07 2.95
CA ASP A 71 1.46 21.50 3.97
C ASP A 71 2.01 20.32 4.79
N PHE A 72 2.42 19.25 4.11
CA PHE A 72 2.94 18.04 4.76
C PHE A 72 4.32 17.69 4.20
N GLU A 73 5.29 17.51 5.11
CA GLU A 73 6.57 16.94 4.75
C GLU A 73 6.40 15.45 4.41
N VAL A 74 6.92 15.05 3.26
CA VAL A 74 6.87 13.66 2.79
C VAL A 74 8.06 12.89 3.39
N PRO A 75 7.83 11.89 4.27
CA PRO A 75 8.91 11.15 4.91
C PRO A 75 9.75 10.34 3.91
N SER A 76 11.04 10.16 4.21
CA SER A 76 11.99 9.40 3.36
C SER A 76 11.51 7.97 3.10
N MET A 77 11.05 7.26 4.13
CA MET A 77 10.50 5.91 4.00
C MET A 77 9.38 5.83 2.96
N TYR A 78 8.49 6.83 2.92
CA TYR A 78 7.41 6.82 1.93
C TYR A 78 7.90 7.15 0.52
N ARG A 79 8.93 7.99 0.35
CA ARG A 79 9.53 8.23 -0.97
C ARG A 79 10.14 6.94 -1.54
N GLU A 80 10.74 6.13 -0.68
CA GLU A 80 11.28 4.82 -1.05
C GLU A 80 10.16 3.84 -1.48
N ILE A 81 9.07 3.77 -0.71
CA ILE A 81 7.87 3.00 -1.10
C ILE A 81 7.36 3.47 -2.46
N TYR A 82 7.11 4.78 -2.61
CA TYR A 82 6.46 5.36 -3.78
C TYR A 82 7.31 5.24 -5.06
N SER A 83 8.64 5.29 -4.94
CA SER A 83 9.55 5.06 -6.07
C SER A 83 9.61 3.59 -6.49
N SER A 84 9.21 2.67 -5.62
CA SER A 84 9.13 1.23 -5.90
C SER A 84 7.76 0.86 -6.49
N PHE A 85 6.69 1.35 -5.89
CA PHE A 85 5.32 1.22 -6.39
C PHE A 85 4.47 2.42 -5.95
N ALA A 86 3.90 3.15 -6.90
CA ALA A 86 3.05 4.32 -6.63
C ALA A 86 1.61 3.93 -6.29
N GLY A 87 1.48 2.91 -5.46
CA GLY A 87 0.25 2.21 -5.11
C GLY A 87 0.49 0.71 -5.08
N LEU A 88 -0.03 0.05 -4.07
CA LEU A 88 0.00 -1.40 -3.95
C LEU A 88 -1.28 -1.84 -3.23
N SER A 89 -1.92 -2.89 -3.75
CA SER A 89 -3.01 -3.56 -3.06
C SER A 89 -2.73 -5.06 -3.05
N ILE A 90 -2.81 -5.68 -1.87
CA ILE A 90 -2.64 -7.13 -1.66
C ILE A 90 -3.76 -7.58 -0.72
N TYR A 91 -4.75 -8.29 -1.26
CA TYR A 91 -5.98 -8.63 -0.55
C TYR A 91 -6.65 -7.38 0.04
N ASP A 92 -6.56 -7.18 1.35
CA ASP A 92 -7.07 -6.01 2.06
C ASP A 92 -5.96 -5.07 2.58
N LEU A 93 -4.70 -5.33 2.28
CA LEU A 93 -3.59 -4.40 2.49
C LEU A 93 -3.50 -3.42 1.34
N ASP A 94 -3.53 -2.14 1.68
CA ASP A 94 -3.49 -1.05 0.73
C ASP A 94 -2.36 -0.07 1.08
N ILE A 95 -1.51 0.24 0.09
CA ILE A 95 -0.53 1.31 0.12
C ILE A 95 -0.99 2.39 -0.86
N PHE A 96 -1.12 3.60 -0.35
CA PHE A 96 -1.61 4.74 -1.09
C PHE A 96 -0.52 5.30 -2.01
N GLY A 97 -0.96 5.90 -3.11
CA GLY A 97 -0.11 6.53 -4.11
C GLY A 97 -0.86 7.63 -4.85
N THR A 98 -0.38 8.03 -6.02
CA THR A 98 -0.98 9.12 -6.82
C THR A 98 -1.77 8.54 -7.99
N LEU A 99 -2.74 7.67 -7.68
CA LEU A 99 -3.51 7.00 -8.72
C LEU A 99 -4.45 7.99 -9.42
N VAL A 100 -4.12 8.35 -10.65
CA VAL A 100 -4.98 9.16 -11.52
C VAL A 100 -6.01 8.24 -12.18
N TYR A 101 -7.01 7.77 -11.43
CA TYR A 101 -8.19 7.14 -12.00
C TYR A 101 -9.43 8.01 -11.73
N PRO A 102 -10.10 8.54 -12.78
CA PRO A 102 -11.30 9.33 -12.59
C PRO A 102 -12.43 8.42 -12.09
N GLY A 103 -12.81 8.60 -10.82
CA GLY A 103 -14.07 8.07 -10.27
C GLY A 103 -13.96 7.14 -9.07
N LEU A 104 -12.76 6.64 -8.74
CA LEU A 104 -12.53 5.82 -7.54
C LEU A 104 -11.14 6.18 -6.98
N GLN A 105 -11.12 6.77 -5.79
CA GLN A 105 -9.90 7.21 -5.12
C GLN A 105 -9.44 6.23 -4.02
N PRO A 106 -9.62 4.90 -4.04
CA PRO A 106 -9.40 4.09 -2.83
C PRO A 106 -7.94 4.09 -2.31
N LEU A 107 -6.98 4.63 -3.08
CA LEU A 107 -5.56 4.68 -2.73
C LEU A 107 -4.93 6.06 -2.92
N ASP A 108 -5.69 7.14 -2.96
CA ASP A 108 -5.15 8.50 -3.19
C ASP A 108 -4.43 9.05 -1.94
N ILE A 109 -3.12 9.26 -2.04
CA ILE A 109 -2.27 9.72 -0.93
C ILE A 109 -2.65 11.13 -0.43
N VAL A 110 -3.16 11.97 -1.33
CA VAL A 110 -3.64 13.32 -0.98
C VAL A 110 -4.86 13.20 -0.09
N ALA A 111 -5.89 12.48 -0.54
CA ALA A 111 -7.10 12.26 0.23
C ALA A 111 -6.83 11.53 1.55
N ALA A 112 -5.87 10.60 1.58
CA ALA A 112 -5.43 9.93 2.80
C ALA A 112 -4.95 10.92 3.87
N ASN A 113 -4.13 11.90 3.45
CA ASN A 113 -3.53 12.89 4.36
C ASN A 113 -4.42 14.11 4.62
N GLN A 114 -5.42 14.40 3.77
CA GLN A 114 -6.37 15.48 4.01
C GLN A 114 -7.61 15.03 4.78
N PHE A 115 -8.09 13.82 4.52
CA PHE A 115 -9.42 13.37 4.95
C PHE A 115 -9.36 12.06 5.72
N TRP A 116 -8.76 11.00 5.18
CA TRP A 116 -8.93 9.66 5.76
C TRP A 116 -8.11 9.41 7.02
N ARG A 117 -7.11 10.24 7.32
CA ARG A 117 -6.42 10.18 8.61
C ARG A 117 -7.25 10.73 9.78
N ASN A 118 -8.32 11.49 9.50
CA ASN A 118 -9.08 12.21 10.54
C ASN A 118 -9.75 11.31 11.59
N PRO A 119 -10.28 10.11 11.24
CA PRO A 119 -10.80 9.17 12.23
C PRO A 119 -9.74 8.66 13.22
N TYR A 120 -8.46 8.59 12.81
CA TYR A 120 -7.37 8.04 13.62
C TYR A 120 -6.88 9.04 14.67
N LYS A 121 -7.35 8.91 15.92
CA LYS A 121 -7.11 9.89 17.00
C LYS A 121 -5.63 10.21 17.23
N SER A 122 -4.78 9.18 17.23
CA SER A 122 -3.33 9.31 17.46
C SER A 122 -2.53 9.59 16.17
N GLY A 123 -3.08 9.24 15.02
CA GLY A 123 -2.43 9.31 13.71
C GLY A 123 -2.81 10.53 12.87
N ARG A 124 -3.84 11.29 13.27
CA ARG A 124 -4.39 12.44 12.50
C ARG A 124 -3.39 13.54 12.12
N HIS A 125 -2.23 13.59 12.77
CA HIS A 125 -1.17 14.57 12.52
C HIS A 125 0.07 13.96 11.87
N LEU A 126 0.04 12.66 11.61
CA LEU A 126 1.10 11.92 10.96
C LEU A 126 0.85 11.79 9.46
N PHE A 127 1.88 11.33 8.75
CA PHE A 127 1.79 11.00 7.35
C PHE A 127 1.12 9.63 7.18
N HIS A 128 -0.09 9.61 6.65
CA HIS A 128 -0.91 8.41 6.44
C HIS A 128 -0.64 7.86 5.04
N PHE A 129 -0.17 6.62 4.92
CA PHE A 129 0.30 6.07 3.65
C PHE A 129 -0.33 4.74 3.24
N GLY A 130 -1.22 4.18 4.06
CA GLY A 130 -1.89 2.94 3.74
C GLY A 130 -2.75 2.45 4.89
N GLY A 131 -3.28 1.25 4.76
CA GLY A 131 -3.97 0.55 5.83
C GLY A 131 -4.37 -0.86 5.43
N ARG A 132 -5.10 -1.51 6.34
CA ARG A 132 -5.82 -2.76 6.07
C ARG A 132 -7.04 -2.92 6.97
N SER A 133 -7.82 -3.97 6.72
CA SER A 133 -8.86 -4.37 7.67
C SER A 133 -8.20 -4.89 8.96
N TYR A 134 -8.76 -4.54 10.11
CA TYR A 134 -8.31 -5.05 11.41
C TYR A 134 -9.38 -5.93 12.06
N THR A 135 -10.62 -5.44 12.10
CA THR A 135 -11.78 -6.20 12.53
C THR A 135 -12.92 -6.02 11.53
N ALA A 136 -14.05 -6.67 11.77
CA ALA A 136 -15.24 -6.49 10.93
C ALA A 136 -15.79 -5.04 10.91
N SER A 137 -15.36 -4.19 11.85
CA SER A 137 -15.86 -2.82 11.99
C SER A 137 -14.76 -1.78 12.23
N ASP A 138 -13.49 -2.16 12.07
CA ASP A 138 -12.35 -1.28 12.36
C ASP A 138 -11.20 -1.56 11.39
N ASN A 139 -10.48 -0.49 11.03
CA ASN A 139 -9.33 -0.53 10.14
C ASN A 139 -8.05 -0.23 10.91
N ALA A 140 -6.96 -0.80 10.43
CA ALA A 140 -5.62 -0.40 10.82
C ALA A 140 -5.08 0.58 9.77
N GLY A 141 -4.74 1.80 10.18
CA GLY A 141 -4.08 2.80 9.35
C GLY A 141 -2.56 2.76 9.56
N TYR A 142 -1.81 3.00 8.50
CA TYR A 142 -0.35 3.02 8.52
C TYR A 142 0.17 4.45 8.48
N PHE A 143 0.94 4.83 9.50
CA PHE A 143 1.43 6.17 9.68
C PHE A 143 2.94 6.20 9.83
N ILE A 144 3.59 7.23 9.30
CA ILE A 144 5.01 7.46 9.56
C ILE A 144 5.16 8.57 10.61
N ARG A 145 5.93 8.27 11.66
CA ARG A 145 6.33 9.19 12.71
C ARG A 145 7.86 9.19 12.79
N ALA A 146 8.47 10.31 12.41
CA ALA A 146 9.92 10.39 12.25
C ALA A 146 10.41 9.27 11.30
N ASP A 147 11.26 8.37 11.79
CA ASP A 147 11.87 7.28 11.02
C ASP A 147 11.25 5.90 11.35
N ALA A 148 9.99 5.86 11.78
CA ALA A 148 9.29 4.61 12.10
C ALA A 148 7.86 4.62 11.57
N ILE A 149 7.36 3.41 11.29
CA ILE A 149 5.97 3.14 10.92
C ILE A 149 5.19 2.76 12.19
N GLU A 150 4.04 3.40 12.39
CA GLU A 150 3.06 3.04 13.41
C GLU A 150 1.79 2.52 12.74
N VAL A 151 1.36 1.31 13.12
CA VAL A 151 0.06 0.76 12.73
C VAL A 151 -0.94 1.12 13.81
N GLN A 152 -2.03 1.81 13.47
CA GLN A 152 -2.95 2.39 14.45
C GLN A 152 -4.42 2.09 14.13
N THR A 153 -5.23 1.87 15.16
CA THR A 153 -6.70 1.84 15.02
C THR A 153 -7.28 3.25 14.99
N GLU A 154 -8.54 3.40 14.58
CA GLU A 154 -9.24 4.70 14.62
C GLU A 154 -9.27 5.29 16.05
N GLU A 155 -9.44 4.43 17.05
CA GLU A 155 -9.41 4.81 18.47
C GLU A 155 -8.03 5.27 18.98
N GLY A 156 -6.99 5.16 18.14
CA GLY A 156 -5.65 5.65 18.42
C GLY A 156 -4.77 4.68 19.18
N ALA A 157 -5.19 3.40 19.29
CA ALA A 157 -4.33 2.35 19.80
C ALA A 157 -3.26 2.02 18.76
N ILE A 158 -2.00 1.91 19.21
CA ILE A 158 -0.90 1.43 18.37
C ILE A 158 -0.91 -0.08 18.45
N LEU A 159 -1.12 -0.73 17.30
CA LEU A 159 -1.08 -2.18 17.16
C LEU A 159 0.37 -2.67 17.06
N GLU A 160 1.15 -2.03 16.18
CA GLU A 160 2.53 -2.41 15.90
C GLU A 160 3.39 -1.19 15.57
N LYS A 161 4.71 -1.36 15.69
CA LYS A 161 5.73 -0.39 15.26
C LYS A 161 6.84 -1.09 14.50
N TYR A 162 7.27 -0.46 13.41
CA TYR A 162 8.37 -0.97 12.58
C TYR A 162 9.40 0.13 12.33
N ASP A 163 10.67 -0.20 12.57
CA ASP A 163 11.79 0.72 12.33
C ASP A 163 12.37 0.56 10.90
N CYS A 164 11.87 -0.40 10.11
CA CYS A 164 12.28 -0.59 8.73
C CYS A 164 11.14 -1.12 7.83
N LEU A 165 11.26 -0.86 6.52
CA LEU A 165 10.28 -1.27 5.52
C LEU A 165 10.19 -2.80 5.39
N SER A 166 11.32 -3.51 5.51
CA SER A 166 11.35 -4.96 5.37
C SER A 166 10.48 -5.67 6.40
N ASP A 167 10.58 -5.27 7.68
CA ASP A 167 9.76 -5.85 8.74
C ASP A 167 8.29 -5.49 8.58
N PHE A 168 8.00 -4.25 8.18
CA PHE A 168 6.63 -3.81 7.89
C PHE A 168 5.99 -4.66 6.79
N PHE A 169 6.62 -4.75 5.61
CA PHE A 169 6.05 -5.53 4.50
C PHE A 169 6.05 -7.02 4.79
N HIS A 170 7.03 -7.56 5.50
CA HIS A 170 7.02 -8.98 5.87
C HIS A 170 5.80 -9.31 6.73
N ASN A 171 5.59 -8.56 7.82
CA ASN A 171 4.55 -8.86 8.79
C ASN A 171 3.15 -8.51 8.26
N GLU A 172 2.95 -7.33 7.66
CA GLU A 172 1.62 -6.92 7.20
C GLU A 172 1.15 -7.76 5.99
N VAL A 173 2.07 -8.16 5.08
CA VAL A 173 1.72 -9.09 3.99
C VAL A 173 1.37 -10.48 4.54
N ALA A 174 2.09 -10.97 5.55
CA ALA A 174 1.79 -12.26 6.17
C ALA A 174 0.40 -12.27 6.84
N ILE A 175 -0.01 -11.15 7.46
CA ILE A 175 -1.34 -11.00 8.07
C ILE A 175 -2.43 -11.13 7.02
N VAL A 176 -2.35 -10.37 5.92
CA VAL A 176 -3.42 -10.34 4.90
C VAL A 176 -3.44 -11.58 4.00
N SER A 177 -2.31 -12.29 3.93
CA SER A 177 -2.21 -13.55 3.18
C SER A 177 -2.62 -14.77 4.02
N ALA A 178 -2.83 -14.61 5.34
CA ALA A 178 -3.17 -15.71 6.22
C ALA A 178 -4.52 -16.35 5.81
N GLY A 179 -4.48 -17.62 5.40
CA GLY A 179 -5.68 -18.35 4.97
C GLY A 179 -6.15 -18.05 3.54
N LYS A 180 -5.32 -17.37 2.72
CA LYS A 180 -5.59 -17.06 1.32
C LYS A 180 -4.78 -17.92 0.32
N ALA A 181 -4.02 -18.89 0.83
CA ALA A 181 -3.23 -19.86 0.06
C ALA A 181 -3.97 -21.20 -0.14
#